data_AF-A0A0X8GMB7-F1
#
_entry.id   AF-A0A0X8GMB7-F1
#
_cell.length_a   1.000
_cell.length_b   1.000
_cell.length_c   1.000
_cell.angle_alpha   90.00
_cell.angle_beta   90.00
_cell.angle_gamma   90.00
#
_symmetry.space_group_name_H-M   'P 1'
#
loop_
_entity.id
_entity.type
_entity.pdbx_description
1 polymer ?
#
loop_
_entity_poly.entity_id
_entity_poly.type
_entity_poly.pdbx_seq_one_letter_code
_entity_poly.pdbx_strand_id
1 'polypeptide(L)'
;MSALYREFILNGPSVWAAIGALVRDNAKALIENGTPLRVIVTTSERKRNSEQNAYYWAVVLKSISEQVWVAGKKFGPDVWHEHFARKFGVCEDVTLPNGDVIIRRKSTSDMGVKEFSEYTTQVEADAATEYGVCFPASRGLVQ
;
A
#
# COMPACT_ATOMS: atom_id res chain seq x y z
N MET A 1 18.29 16.96 7.26
CA MET A 1 17.64 16.87 8.58
C MET A 1 16.73 15.65 8.55
N SER A 2 16.97 14.66 9.40
CA SER A 2 16.13 13.45 9.46
C SER A 2 14.73 13.82 9.92
N ALA A 3 13.72 13.47 9.12
CA ALA A 3 12.34 13.54 9.57
C ALA A 3 12.18 12.62 10.78
N LEU A 4 11.72 13.17 11.92
CA LEU A 4 11.39 12.38 13.10
C LEU A 4 10.14 11.57 12.81
N TYR A 5 10.31 10.33 12.32
CA TYR A 5 9.21 9.39 12.15
C TYR A 5 9.00 8.63 13.46
N ARG A 6 7.92 8.95 14.18
CA ARG A 6 7.54 8.26 15.41
C ARG A 6 6.06 7.92 15.35
N GLU A 7 5.76 6.64 15.56
CA GLU A 7 4.40 6.13 15.45
C GLU A 7 3.87 5.64 16.79
N PHE A 8 2.61 5.96 17.08
CA PHE A 8 1.94 5.60 18.32
C PHE A 8 0.74 4.72 18.01
N ILE A 9 0.74 3.50 18.53
CA ILE A 9 -0.42 2.61 18.48
C ILE A 9 -1.28 2.94 19.70
N LEU A 10 -2.47 3.49 19.46
CA LEU A 10 -3.43 3.83 20.51
C LEU A 10 -4.07 2.56 21.08
N ASN A 11 -3.37 1.88 21.99
CA ASN A 11 -3.82 0.64 22.65
C ASN A 11 -4.13 0.80 24.15
N GLY A 12 -4.04 2.02 24.68
CA GLY A 12 -4.34 2.32 26.07
C GLY A 12 -4.19 3.81 26.44
N PRO A 13 -4.64 4.21 27.64
CA PRO A 13 -4.67 5.62 28.08
C PRO A 13 -3.27 6.26 28.19
N SER A 14 -2.24 5.46 28.47
CA SER A 14 -0.85 5.91 28.62
C SER A 14 -0.26 6.47 27.32
N VAL A 15 -0.75 6.02 26.16
CA VAL A 15 -0.28 6.48 24.84
C VAL A 15 -0.69 7.93 24.59
N TRP A 16 -1.88 8.33 25.06
CA TRP A 16 -2.33 9.72 24.99
C TRP A 16 -1.46 10.68 25.80
N ALA A 17 -1.00 10.25 26.98
CA ALA A 17 -0.07 11.03 27.78
C ALA A 17 1.28 11.21 27.07
N ALA A 18 1.78 10.17 26.40
CA ALA A 18 3.02 10.21 25.64
C ALA A 18 2.93 11.10 24.38
N ILE A 19 1.82 11.04 23.63
CA ILE A 19 1.56 11.95 22.50
C ILE A 19 1.46 13.40 23.00
N GLY A 20 0.71 13.63 24.08
CA GLY A 20 0.54 14.95 24.67
C GLY A 20 1.85 15.57 25.13
N ALA A 21 2.74 14.79 25.76
CA ALA A 21 4.08 15.25 26.14
C ALA A 21 4.91 15.60 24.89
N LEU A 22 4.96 14.71 23.90
CA LEU A 22 5.72 14.96 22.66
C LEU A 22 5.29 16.25 21.95
N VAL A 23 3.97 16.45 21.80
CA VAL A 23 3.42 17.64 21.14
C VAL A 23 3.71 18.88 21.98
N ARG A 24 3.46 18.87 23.29
CA ARG A 24 3.73 20.04 24.14
C ARG A 24 5.20 20.45 24.12
N ASP A 25 6.10 19.48 24.21
CA ASP A 25 7.53 19.75 24.40
C ASP A 25 8.24 20.12 23.08
N ASN A 26 7.73 19.63 21.94
CA ASN A 26 8.44 19.77 20.66
C ASN A 26 7.69 20.59 19.61
N ALA A 27 6.37 20.80 19.72
CA ALA A 27 5.61 21.45 18.65
C ALA A 27 6.07 22.89 18.39
N LYS A 28 6.31 23.69 19.45
CA LYS A 28 6.70 25.09 19.28
C LYS A 28 8.04 25.22 18.53
N ALA A 29 9.06 24.46 18.97
CA ALA A 29 10.38 24.47 18.35
C ALA A 29 10.36 23.93 16.91
N LEU A 30 9.54 22.92 16.63
CA LEU A 30 9.44 22.31 15.29
C LEU A 30 8.65 23.19 14.30
N ILE A 31 7.65 23.94 14.78
CA ILE A 31 6.93 24.95 14.00
C ILE A 31 7.88 26.11 13.64
N GLU A 32 8.65 26.61 14.60
CA GLU A 32 9.62 27.69 14.38
C GLU A 32 10.76 27.28 13.43
N ASN A 33 11.15 25.99 13.44
CA ASN A 33 12.13 25.42 12.51
C ASN A 33 11.54 24.99 11.15
N GLY A 34 10.30 25.34 10.83
CA GLY A 34 9.67 25.06 9.54
C GLY A 34 9.37 23.58 9.26
N THR A 35 9.44 22.72 10.28
CA THR A 35 9.21 21.27 10.15
C THR A 35 8.06 20.85 11.08
N PRO A 36 6.80 21.20 10.76
CA PRO A 36 5.67 20.96 11.66
C PRO A 36 5.42 19.45 11.88
N LEU A 37 4.99 19.11 13.10
CA LEU A 37 4.58 17.75 13.43
C LEU A 37 3.29 17.39 12.68
N ARG A 38 3.28 16.22 12.01
CA ARG A 38 2.10 15.65 11.38
C ARG A 38 1.59 14.48 12.21
N VAL A 39 0.34 14.54 12.65
CA VAL A 39 -0.34 13.44 13.36
C VAL A 39 -1.29 12.76 12.39
N ILE A 40 -1.14 11.44 12.21
CA ILE A 40 -2.04 10.61 11.41
C ILE A 40 -2.72 9.62 12.35
N VAL A 41 -4.03 9.76 12.53
CA VAL A 41 -4.84 8.82 13.31
C VAL A 41 -5.56 7.91 12.33
N THR A 42 -5.32 6.61 12.44
CA THR A 42 -5.98 5.61 11.61
C THR A 42 -6.26 4.35 12.43
N THR A 43 -7.27 3.57 12.01
CA THR A 43 -7.47 2.22 12.52
C THR A 43 -6.25 1.35 12.19
N SER A 44 -5.92 0.41 13.07
CA SER A 44 -4.72 -0.45 13.00
C SER A 44 -4.62 -1.28 11.70
N GLU A 45 -5.72 -1.45 10.97
CA GLU A 45 -5.75 -2.12 9.68
C GLU A 45 -4.96 -1.38 8.58
N ARG A 46 -4.82 -0.05 8.64
CA ARG A 46 -4.12 0.70 7.58
C ARG A 46 -2.60 0.55 7.58
N LYS A 47 -1.98 0.24 8.73
CA LYS A 47 -0.52 0.20 8.80
C LYS A 47 0.08 -1.01 8.06
N ARG A 48 -0.58 -2.17 8.12
CA ARG A 48 -0.18 -3.36 7.32
C ARG A 48 -0.35 -3.13 5.82
N ASN A 49 -1.37 -2.39 5.40
CA ASN A 49 -1.57 -2.06 3.98
C ASN A 49 -0.38 -1.28 3.40
N SER A 50 0.23 -0.35 4.15
CA SER A 50 1.38 0.41 3.63
C SER A 50 2.63 -0.45 3.37
N GLU A 51 2.91 -1.45 4.22
CA GLU A 51 4.04 -2.37 4.01
C GLU A 51 3.76 -3.33 2.85
N GLN A 52 2.53 -3.83 2.73
CA GLN A 52 2.10 -4.67 1.62
C GLN A 52 2.14 -3.92 0.29
N ASN A 53 1.67 -2.67 0.27
CA ASN A 53 1.73 -1.83 -0.92
C ASN A 53 3.19 -1.53 -1.29
N ALA A 54 4.04 -1.20 -0.32
CA ALA A 54 5.47 -1.03 -0.57
C ALA A 54 6.12 -2.30 -1.14
N TYR A 55 5.81 -3.48 -0.61
CA TYR A 55 6.27 -4.76 -1.14
C TYR A 55 5.77 -4.99 -2.58
N TYR A 56 4.49 -4.78 -2.84
CA TYR A 56 3.89 -4.97 -4.16
C TYR A 56 4.58 -4.10 -5.23
N TRP A 57 4.82 -2.82 -4.94
CA TRP A 57 5.50 -1.92 -5.88
C TRP A 57 7.00 -2.20 -5.98
N ALA A 58 7.69 -2.32 -4.84
CA ALA A 58 9.15 -2.39 -4.81
C ALA A 58 9.71 -3.78 -5.15
N VAL A 59 8.94 -4.85 -4.92
CA VAL A 59 9.38 -6.23 -5.15
C VAL A 59 8.62 -6.84 -6.30
N VAL A 60 7.29 -6.94 -6.23
CA VAL A 60 6.50 -7.70 -7.22
C VAL A 60 6.57 -7.03 -8.59
N LEU A 61 6.06 -5.80 -8.71
CA LEU A 61 6.01 -5.11 -10.00
C LEU A 61 7.40 -4.80 -10.55
N LYS A 62 8.36 -4.48 -9.68
CA LYS A 62 9.75 -4.26 -10.08
C LYS A 62 10.38 -5.54 -10.66
N SER A 63 10.20 -6.69 -10.00
CA SER A 63 10.73 -7.98 -10.49
C SER A 63 10.13 -8.33 -11.85
N ILE A 64 8.82 -8.13 -12.04
CA ILE A 64 8.14 -8.35 -13.32
C ILE A 64 8.69 -7.39 -14.39
N SER A 65 8.80 -6.10 -14.08
CA SER A 65 9.33 -5.09 -15.00
C SER A 65 10.76 -5.39 -15.46
N GLU A 66 11.60 -5.91 -14.55
CA GLU A 66 13.00 -6.23 -14.83
C GLU A 66 13.19 -7.53 -15.60
N GLN A 67 12.36 -8.55 -15.33
CA GLN A 67 12.51 -9.90 -15.90
C GLN A 67 11.72 -10.10 -17.19
N VAL A 68 10.54 -9.48 -17.33
CA VAL A 68 9.60 -9.80 -18.41
C VAL A 68 9.82 -8.91 -19.64
N TRP A 69 9.92 -9.55 -20.80
CA TRP A 69 9.88 -8.91 -22.10
C TRP A 69 8.63 -9.36 -22.85
N VAL A 70 7.78 -8.41 -23.23
CA VAL A 70 6.59 -8.70 -24.05
C VAL A 70 6.78 -8.03 -25.41
N ALA A 71 6.70 -8.82 -26.47
CA ALA A 71 6.88 -8.36 -27.86
C ALA A 71 8.18 -7.55 -28.07
N GLY A 72 9.28 -7.96 -27.43
CA GLY A 72 10.59 -7.31 -27.56
C GLY A 72 10.74 -6.00 -26.78
N LYS A 73 9.78 -5.65 -25.91
CA LYS A 73 9.83 -4.45 -25.07
C LYS A 73 9.65 -4.79 -23.59
N LYS A 74 10.37 -4.06 -22.72
CA LYS A 74 10.11 -4.03 -21.28
C LYS A 74 9.09 -2.95 -20.94
N PHE A 75 8.21 -3.26 -20.01
CA PHE A 75 7.22 -2.33 -19.49
C PHE A 75 7.55 -1.96 -18.05
N GLY A 76 7.30 -0.70 -17.68
CA GLY A 76 7.54 -0.19 -16.34
C GLY A 76 6.54 -0.74 -15.31
N PRO A 77 6.83 -0.60 -14.00
CA PRO A 77 5.95 -1.05 -12.92
C PRO A 77 4.52 -0.50 -13.03
N ASP A 78 4.34 0.77 -13.41
CA ASP A 78 3.02 1.40 -13.56
C ASP A 78 2.16 0.74 -14.65
N VAL A 79 2.79 0.33 -15.75
CA VAL A 79 2.09 -0.35 -16.86
C VAL A 79 1.67 -1.75 -16.44
N TRP A 80 2.56 -2.47 -15.75
CA TRP A 80 2.23 -3.78 -15.18
C TRP A 80 1.13 -3.67 -14.13
N HIS A 81 1.17 -2.64 -13.28
CA HIS A 81 0.11 -2.38 -12.32
C HIS A 81 -1.25 -2.25 -13.01
N GLU A 82 -1.34 -1.43 -14.06
CA GLU A 82 -2.59 -1.24 -14.80
C GLU A 82 -3.04 -2.52 -15.52
N HIS A 83 -2.10 -3.31 -16.07
CA HIS A 83 -2.40 -4.60 -16.67
C HIS A 83 -3.02 -5.57 -15.67
N PHE A 84 -2.37 -5.78 -14.52
CA PHE A 84 -2.85 -6.70 -13.50
C PHE A 84 -4.11 -6.20 -12.79
N ALA A 85 -4.25 -4.90 -12.62
CA ALA A 85 -5.43 -4.35 -12.01
C ALA A 85 -6.66 -4.47 -12.94
N ARG A 86 -6.49 -4.53 -14.26
CA ARG A 86 -7.57 -4.91 -15.18
C ARG A 86 -7.89 -6.41 -15.16
N LYS A 87 -6.88 -7.25 -14.90
CA LYS A 87 -7.02 -8.71 -14.90
C LYS A 87 -7.62 -9.26 -13.61
N PHE A 88 -7.21 -8.70 -12.47
CA PHE A 88 -7.53 -9.21 -11.13
C PHE A 88 -8.12 -8.15 -10.19
N GLY A 89 -8.30 -6.91 -10.65
CA GLY A 89 -8.86 -5.85 -9.81
C GLY A 89 -10.31 -6.14 -9.41
N VAL A 90 -10.63 -5.84 -8.15
CA VAL A 90 -11.99 -5.95 -7.62
C VAL A 90 -12.85 -4.86 -8.24
N CYS A 91 -14.01 -5.24 -8.78
CA CYS A 91 -15.04 -4.31 -9.23
C CYS A 91 -16.04 -4.06 -8.10
N GLU A 92 -16.44 -2.80 -7.94
CA GLU A 92 -17.48 -2.37 -7.01
C GLU A 92 -18.63 -1.69 -7.76
N ASP A 93 -19.83 -1.88 -7.23
CA ASP A 93 -21.04 -1.23 -7.72
C ASP A 93 -21.11 0.17 -7.11
N VAL A 94 -21.10 1.19 -7.98
CA VAL A 94 -21.20 2.60 -7.58
C VAL A 94 -22.55 3.13 -8.03
N THR A 95 -23.39 3.50 -7.07
CA THR A 95 -24.65 4.20 -7.33
C THR A 95 -24.37 5.66 -7.62
N LEU A 96 -24.70 6.09 -8.83
CA LEU A 96 -24.59 7.47 -9.27
C LEU A 96 -25.75 8.33 -8.73
N PRO A 97 -25.58 9.67 -8.65
CA PRO A 97 -26.64 10.57 -8.17
C PRO A 97 -27.93 10.55 -8.99
N ASN A 98 -27.90 10.01 -10.21
CA ASN A 98 -29.07 9.84 -11.08
C ASN A 98 -29.79 8.49 -10.84
N GLY A 99 -29.30 7.65 -9.93
CA GLY A 99 -29.86 6.33 -9.60
C GLY A 99 -29.27 5.17 -10.40
N ASP A 100 -28.39 5.42 -11.36
CA ASP A 100 -27.75 4.35 -12.14
C ASP A 100 -26.67 3.64 -11.31
N VAL A 101 -26.60 2.31 -11.42
CA VAL A 101 -25.52 1.52 -10.85
C VAL A 101 -24.49 1.24 -11.93
N ILE A 102 -23.27 1.74 -11.76
CA ILE A 102 -22.14 1.44 -12.63
C ILE A 102 -21.18 0.49 -11.93
N ILE A 103 -20.60 -0.42 -12.70
CA ILE A 103 -19.51 -1.27 -12.22
C ILE A 103 -18.20 -0.51 -12.41
N ARG A 104 -17.55 -0.12 -11.32
CA ARG A 104 -16.25 0.56 -11.34
C ARG A 104 -15.18 -0.32 -10.75
N ARG A 105 -13.98 -0.30 -11.30
CA ARG A 105 -12.81 -0.91 -10.65
C ARG A 105 -12.48 -0.14 -9.36
N LYS A 106 -12.44 -0.85 -8.24
CA LYS A 106 -11.97 -0.33 -6.95
C LYS A 106 -10.47 -0.01 -7.04
N SER A 107 -10.05 1.13 -6.51
CA SER A 107 -8.62 1.46 -6.43
C SER A 107 -7.93 0.46 -5.51
N THR A 108 -6.71 0.03 -5.84
CA THR A 108 -5.93 -0.82 -4.92
C THR A 108 -5.63 -0.12 -3.59
N SER A 109 -5.66 1.22 -3.57
CA SER A 109 -5.55 2.02 -2.35
C SER A 109 -6.80 1.95 -1.45
N ASP A 110 -7.95 1.59 -2.02
CA ASP A 110 -9.22 1.46 -1.30
C ASP A 110 -9.52 0.00 -0.91
N MET A 111 -8.70 -0.95 -1.38
CA MET A 111 -8.79 -2.36 -1.00
C MET A 111 -8.40 -2.57 0.47
N GLY A 112 -9.12 -3.47 1.14
CA GLY A 112 -8.75 -3.95 2.46
C GLY A 112 -7.48 -4.82 2.42
N VAL A 113 -6.86 -5.05 3.59
CA VAL A 113 -5.63 -5.86 3.73
C VAL A 113 -5.79 -7.26 3.13
N LYS A 114 -6.94 -7.91 3.39
CA LYS A 114 -7.23 -9.25 2.87
C LYS A 114 -7.38 -9.24 1.35
N GLU A 115 -8.21 -8.35 0.82
CA GLU A 115 -8.43 -8.17 -0.62
C GLU A 115 -7.11 -7.90 -1.36
N PHE A 116 -6.26 -7.03 -0.80
CA PHE A 116 -4.98 -6.68 -1.41
C PHE A 116 -3.95 -7.82 -1.34
N SER A 117 -3.98 -8.63 -0.28
CA SER A 117 -3.12 -9.82 -0.15
C SER A 117 -3.51 -10.89 -1.18
N GLU A 118 -4.80 -11.13 -1.37
CA GLU A 118 -5.33 -12.05 -2.38
C GLU A 118 -4.99 -11.56 -3.80
N TYR A 119 -5.16 -10.26 -4.07
CA TYR A 119 -4.76 -9.64 -5.33
C TYR A 119 -3.26 -9.81 -5.61
N THR A 120 -2.40 -9.51 -4.63
CA THR A 120 -0.94 -9.65 -4.79
C THR A 120 -0.54 -11.10 -5.08
N THR A 121 -1.16 -12.06 -4.39
CA THR A 121 -0.90 -13.49 -4.61
C THR A 121 -1.31 -13.94 -6.01
N GLN A 122 -2.44 -13.45 -6.53
CA GLN A 122 -2.87 -13.74 -7.91
C GLN A 122 -1.89 -13.18 -8.94
N VAL A 123 -1.38 -11.95 -8.71
CA VAL A 123 -0.37 -11.34 -9.59
C VAL A 123 0.93 -12.13 -9.61
N GLU A 124 1.44 -12.54 -8.44
CA GLU A 124 2.66 -13.34 -8.34
C GLU A 124 2.49 -14.70 -9.03
N ALA A 125 1.37 -15.39 -8.80
CA ALA A 125 1.09 -16.68 -9.42
C ALA A 125 0.98 -16.58 -10.95
N ASP A 126 0.27 -15.57 -11.44
CA ASP A 126 0.12 -15.33 -12.88
C ASP A 126 1.46 -14.96 -13.52
N ALA A 127 2.23 -14.07 -12.89
CA ALA A 127 3.52 -13.66 -13.39
C ALA A 127 4.55 -14.79 -13.41
N ALA A 128 4.52 -15.67 -12.42
CA ALA A 128 5.35 -16.88 -12.40
C ALA A 128 4.93 -17.88 -13.49
N THR A 129 3.62 -18.03 -13.74
CA THR A 129 3.08 -19.02 -14.68
C THR A 129 3.19 -18.56 -16.14
N GLU A 130 2.74 -17.35 -16.45
CA GLU A 130 2.65 -16.79 -17.81
C GLU A 130 3.99 -16.25 -18.30
N TYR A 131 4.77 -15.63 -17.40
CA TYR A 131 5.99 -14.91 -17.77
C TYR A 131 7.26 -15.52 -17.17
N GLY A 132 7.15 -16.59 -16.37
CA GLY A 132 8.31 -17.27 -15.78
C GLY A 132 9.07 -16.41 -14.76
N VAL A 133 8.43 -15.42 -14.14
CA VAL A 133 9.10 -14.49 -13.21
C VAL A 133 9.50 -15.22 -11.93
N CYS A 134 10.76 -15.10 -11.55
CA CYS A 134 11.24 -15.56 -10.26
C CYS A 134 11.16 -14.43 -9.24
N PHE A 135 10.26 -14.59 -8.26
CA PHE A 135 10.20 -13.68 -7.12
C PHE A 135 11.18 -14.13 -6.04
N PRO A 136 11.88 -13.20 -5.36
CA PRO A 136 12.68 -13.55 -4.20
C PRO A 136 11.77 -14.18 -3.14
N ALA A 137 12.19 -15.32 -2.57
CA ALA A 137 11.39 -16.05 -1.60
C ALA A 137 10.89 -15.11 -0.50
N SER A 138 9.58 -14.90 -0.46
CA SER A 138 8.92 -14.07 0.52
C SER A 138 9.23 -14.64 1.90
N ARG A 139 9.77 -13.77 2.77
CA ARG A 139 10.13 -14.12 4.15
C ARG A 139 8.84 -14.50 4.90
N GLY A 140 8.60 -15.81 5.00
CA GLY A 140 7.68 -16.50 5.90
C GLY A 140 6.45 -15.73 6.37
N LEU A 141 5.29 -16.07 5.81
CA LEU A 141 4.05 -16.09 6.59
C LEU A 141 4.26 -17.08 7.74
N VAL A 142 4.60 -16.56 8.92
CA VAL A 142 4.44 -17.31 10.16
C VAL A 142 2.93 -17.49 10.35
N GLN A 143 2.48 -18.75 10.30
CA GLN A 143 1.13 -19.17 10.66
C GLN A 143 0.77 -18.77 12.08
#